data_AF-A0AAF3FNU4-F1
#
_entry.id   AF-A0AAF3FNU4-F1
#
_cell.length_a   1.000
_cell.length_b   1.000
_cell.length_c   1.000
_cell.angle_alpha   90.00
_cell.angle_beta   90.00
_cell.angle_gamma   90.00
#
_symmetry.space_group_name_H-M   'P 1'
#
loop_
_entity.id
_entity.type
_entity.pdbx_description
1 polymer ?
#
loop_
_entity_poly.entity_id
_entity_poly.type
_entity_poly.pdbx_seq_one_letter_code
_entity_poly.pdbx_strand_id
1 'polypeptide(L)'
;MAYSRKEWSDCVGFLRRSVEDFNYYNDEIMWCREMCEKKFPSNTNAIGMAFTHLTAQRALCLFRCKRDRLTEERPSTKRHLLWYEMEEREPYRYLSICYWNLKDLKNAVKAAYTYLVRNPEHQETIENLQFYMKQEGFEEEMLDDFQRKEYENLYMSGVSAYHQNDWWSCIDRLERSFEKVLREEELCRMDCKDKIDWSSVEGTLEIDIIQTSMKASVLRCESQCFERLSWVNGHKVRNIIASHFEYIHICQYNLMRGTDACTSVANYLLFDDSPLMRRNRFAYNRQYKKADLFTPDPKILALYKRSVLEKRLLEYIDKEFRVSKASQLAPESSKDREKWSEEIDSTDYFPYDKVERLLTDGECKVLRAPIRTKITDLLLDELSTRQKLTECTLCEDLLIGKPQSITALPA
;
A
#
# COMPACT_ATOMS: atom_id res chain seq x y z
N MET A 1 13.01 26.89 -18.70
CA MET A 1 11.93 25.92 -19.00
C MET A 1 10.72 26.68 -19.53
N ALA A 2 9.92 26.11 -20.45
CA ALA A 2 8.77 26.76 -21.07
C ALA A 2 7.78 27.36 -20.05
N TYR A 3 7.53 26.64 -18.94
CA TYR A 3 6.76 27.12 -17.79
C TYR A 3 7.26 28.48 -17.26
N SER A 4 8.56 28.59 -16.92
CA SER A 4 9.16 29.82 -16.41
C SER A 4 9.13 30.98 -17.40
N ARG A 5 9.11 30.66 -18.71
CA ARG A 5 9.01 31.65 -19.81
C ARG A 5 7.56 31.98 -20.18
N LYS A 6 6.56 31.37 -19.51
CA LYS A 6 5.12 31.53 -19.81
C LYS A 6 4.74 31.10 -21.25
N GLU A 7 5.50 30.19 -21.84
CA GLU A 7 5.19 29.57 -23.13
C GLU A 7 4.23 28.41 -22.88
N TRP A 8 2.94 28.70 -22.69
CA TRP A 8 1.96 27.74 -22.16
C TRP A 8 1.71 26.53 -23.06
N SER A 9 1.67 26.74 -24.38
CA SER A 9 1.53 25.64 -25.36
C SER A 9 2.71 24.66 -25.26
N ASP A 10 3.93 25.18 -25.24
CA ASP A 10 5.14 24.37 -25.12
C ASP A 10 5.24 23.73 -23.73
N CYS A 11 4.80 24.43 -22.67
CA CYS A 11 4.71 23.85 -21.34
C CYS A 11 3.87 22.56 -21.33
N VAL A 12 2.64 22.63 -21.89
CA VAL A 12 1.78 21.45 -21.99
C VAL A 12 2.43 20.37 -22.84
N GLY A 13 2.95 20.72 -24.01
CA GLY A 13 3.59 19.78 -24.93
C GLY A 13 4.76 19.01 -24.30
N PHE A 14 5.67 19.73 -23.65
CA PHE A 14 6.84 19.12 -23.01
C PHE A 14 6.48 18.31 -21.76
N LEU A 15 5.58 18.80 -20.90
CA LEU A 15 5.19 18.06 -19.70
C LEU A 15 4.43 16.77 -20.03
N ARG A 16 3.48 16.82 -20.96
CA ARG A 16 2.79 15.60 -21.43
C ARG A 16 3.76 14.59 -22.02
N ARG A 17 4.64 15.02 -22.92
CA ARG A 17 5.66 14.16 -23.50
C ARG A 17 6.56 13.55 -22.42
N SER A 18 6.92 14.32 -21.39
CA SER A 18 7.74 13.81 -20.28
C SER A 18 7.06 12.68 -19.50
N VAL A 19 5.74 12.77 -19.28
CA VAL A 19 4.96 11.71 -18.64
C VAL A 19 4.85 10.50 -19.56
N GLU A 20 4.58 10.71 -20.85
CA GLU A 20 4.47 9.63 -21.85
C GLU A 20 5.80 8.87 -22.01
N ASP A 21 6.92 9.57 -22.12
CA ASP A 21 8.25 8.97 -22.24
C ASP A 21 8.66 8.25 -20.95
N PHE A 22 8.28 8.77 -19.77
CA PHE A 22 8.52 8.10 -18.50
C PHE A 22 7.71 6.82 -18.36
N ASN A 23 6.43 6.83 -18.72
CA ASN A 23 5.58 5.64 -18.71
C ASN A 23 6.15 4.58 -19.67
N TYR A 24 6.54 4.96 -20.88
CA TYR A 24 7.23 4.06 -21.81
C TYR A 24 8.50 3.48 -21.18
N TYR A 25 9.37 4.31 -20.62
CA TYR A 25 10.58 3.83 -19.94
C TYR A 25 10.25 2.81 -18.85
N ASN A 26 9.27 3.10 -17.99
CA ASN A 26 8.89 2.21 -16.90
C ASN A 26 8.34 0.88 -17.42
N ASP A 27 7.43 0.91 -18.39
CA ASP A 27 6.84 -0.27 -19.02
C ASP A 27 7.91 -1.18 -19.65
N GLU A 28 8.89 -0.57 -20.31
CA GLU A 28 10.01 -1.29 -20.91
C GLU A 28 10.92 -1.95 -19.86
N ILE A 29 11.19 -1.27 -18.76
CA ILE A 29 11.96 -1.82 -17.64
C ILE A 29 11.18 -2.98 -16.98
N MET A 30 9.88 -2.82 -16.73
CA MET A 30 9.02 -3.87 -16.15
C MET A 30 8.99 -5.10 -17.06
N TRP A 31 8.76 -4.89 -18.36
CA TRP A 31 8.73 -5.97 -19.35
C TRP A 31 10.03 -6.77 -19.35
N CYS A 32 11.18 -6.08 -19.33
CA CYS A 32 12.49 -6.74 -19.24
C CYS A 32 12.65 -7.54 -17.95
N ARG A 33 12.18 -7.00 -16.81
CA ARG A 33 12.25 -7.68 -15.51
C ARG A 33 11.41 -8.95 -15.50
N GLU A 34 10.16 -8.87 -15.90
CA GLU A 34 9.23 -10.00 -15.95
C GLU A 34 9.72 -11.10 -16.89
N MET A 35 10.12 -10.73 -18.11
CA MET A 35 10.62 -11.67 -19.10
C MET A 35 11.86 -12.40 -18.61
N CYS A 36 12.83 -11.68 -18.05
CA CYS A 36 14.07 -12.29 -17.55
C CYS A 36 13.85 -13.12 -16.28
N GLU A 37 12.94 -12.71 -15.40
CA GLU A 37 12.58 -13.49 -14.21
C GLU A 37 11.86 -14.79 -14.58
N LYS A 38 10.99 -14.76 -15.59
CA LYS A 38 10.34 -15.97 -16.14
C LYS A 38 11.33 -16.90 -16.83
N LYS A 39 12.28 -16.36 -17.59
CA LYS A 39 13.30 -17.14 -18.32
C LYS A 39 14.30 -17.81 -17.39
N PHE A 40 14.62 -17.15 -16.29
CA PHE A 40 15.56 -17.62 -15.28
C PHE A 40 14.85 -17.54 -13.92
N PRO A 41 13.98 -18.49 -13.56
CA PRO A 41 13.22 -18.45 -12.31
C PRO A 41 14.12 -18.65 -11.08
N SER A 42 13.67 -18.18 -9.92
CA SER A 42 14.44 -18.29 -8.68
C SER A 42 14.47 -19.76 -8.26
N ASN A 43 15.65 -20.31 -7.99
CA ASN A 43 15.79 -21.68 -7.53
C ASN A 43 16.30 -21.66 -6.08
N THR A 44 15.41 -21.94 -5.13
CA THR A 44 15.72 -21.97 -3.69
C THR A 44 16.73 -23.06 -3.31
N ASN A 45 16.92 -24.05 -4.19
CA ASN A 45 17.88 -25.14 -3.97
C ASN A 45 19.26 -24.84 -4.57
N ALA A 46 19.39 -23.77 -5.36
CA ALA A 46 20.68 -23.35 -5.90
C ALA A 46 21.47 -22.63 -4.80
N ILE A 47 22.66 -23.14 -4.48
CA ILE A 47 23.55 -22.59 -3.45
C ILE A 47 24.93 -22.33 -4.07
N GLY A 48 25.67 -21.39 -3.50
CA GLY A 48 27.05 -21.09 -3.91
C GLY A 48 27.14 -20.70 -5.39
N MET A 49 28.06 -21.34 -6.13
CA MET A 49 28.34 -20.99 -7.53
C MET A 49 27.13 -21.18 -8.46
N ALA A 50 26.23 -22.13 -8.18
CA ALA A 50 25.02 -22.32 -8.97
C ALA A 50 24.07 -21.11 -8.84
N PHE A 51 23.91 -20.58 -7.63
CA PHE A 51 23.14 -19.36 -7.38
C PHE A 51 23.77 -18.13 -8.04
N THR A 52 25.10 -17.99 -7.94
CA THR A 52 25.85 -16.90 -8.58
C THR A 52 25.72 -16.96 -10.11
N HIS A 53 25.79 -18.16 -10.70
CA HIS A 53 25.61 -18.34 -12.13
C HIS A 53 24.19 -17.93 -12.58
N LEU A 54 23.15 -18.35 -11.87
CA LEU A 54 21.77 -17.95 -12.15
C LEU A 54 21.59 -16.43 -12.07
N THR A 55 22.19 -15.80 -11.06
CA THR A 55 22.17 -14.34 -10.89
C THR A 55 22.87 -13.63 -12.06
N ALA A 56 24.02 -14.16 -12.52
CA ALA A 56 24.72 -13.63 -13.68
C ALA A 56 23.92 -13.80 -14.99
N GLN A 57 23.23 -14.94 -15.18
CA GLN A 57 22.36 -15.16 -16.33
C GLN A 57 21.19 -14.15 -16.37
N ARG A 58 20.56 -13.91 -15.22
CA ARG A 58 19.52 -12.87 -15.06
C ARG A 58 20.05 -11.49 -15.39
N ALA A 59 21.20 -11.11 -14.84
CA ALA A 59 21.82 -9.82 -15.09
C ALA A 59 22.12 -9.62 -16.59
N LEU A 60 22.71 -10.63 -17.24
CA LEU A 60 22.99 -10.58 -18.68
C LEU A 60 21.72 -10.44 -19.53
N CYS A 61 20.64 -11.14 -19.13
CA CYS A 61 19.33 -11.01 -19.77
C CYS A 61 18.81 -9.57 -19.67
N LEU A 62 18.85 -8.97 -18.48
CA LEU A 62 18.40 -7.60 -18.25
C LEU A 62 19.22 -6.59 -19.04
N PHE A 63 20.55 -6.74 -19.06
CA PHE A 63 21.42 -5.85 -19.83
C PHE A 63 21.09 -5.86 -21.32
N ARG A 64 20.94 -7.06 -21.91
CA ARG A 64 20.59 -7.21 -23.32
C ARG A 64 19.21 -6.63 -23.61
N CYS A 65 18.22 -6.99 -22.78
CA CYS A 65 16.86 -6.52 -22.94
C CYS A 65 16.76 -4.98 -22.88
N LYS A 66 17.35 -4.36 -21.85
CA LYS A 66 17.34 -2.90 -21.71
C LYS A 66 18.04 -2.19 -22.87
N ARG A 67 19.18 -2.73 -23.34
CA ARG A 67 19.89 -2.17 -24.50
C ARG A 67 19.06 -2.26 -25.78
N ASP A 68 18.32 -3.36 -25.96
CA ASP A 68 17.55 -3.59 -27.17
C ASP A 68 16.21 -2.80 -27.16
N ARG A 69 15.62 -2.55 -25.98
CA ARG A 69 14.33 -1.86 -25.81
C ARG A 69 14.44 -0.34 -25.60
N LEU A 70 15.53 0.13 -24.99
CA LEU A 70 15.80 1.56 -24.76
C LEU A 70 16.82 2.06 -25.79
N THR A 71 16.30 2.71 -26.84
CA THR A 71 17.08 3.16 -28.01
C THR A 71 17.73 4.53 -27.76
N GLU A 72 18.56 5.00 -28.69
CA GLU A 72 19.14 6.36 -28.63
C GLU A 72 18.06 7.45 -28.67
N GLU A 73 16.94 7.21 -29.36
CA GLU A 73 15.79 8.14 -29.43
C GLU A 73 14.98 8.16 -28.12
N ARG A 74 14.95 7.05 -27.37
CA ARG A 74 14.28 6.91 -26.07
C ARG A 74 15.23 6.26 -25.06
N PRO A 75 16.25 6.99 -24.59
CA PRO A 75 17.31 6.43 -23.78
C PRO A 75 16.84 6.15 -22.35
N SER A 76 17.61 5.32 -21.64
CA SER A 76 17.45 5.17 -20.19
C SER A 76 17.65 6.52 -19.47
N THR A 77 16.90 6.74 -18.39
CA THR A 77 17.18 7.87 -17.49
C THR A 77 18.45 7.63 -16.69
N LYS A 78 19.27 8.68 -16.55
CA LYS A 78 20.41 8.74 -15.61
C LYS A 78 20.04 9.46 -14.31
N ARG A 79 18.86 10.07 -14.24
CA ARG A 79 18.39 10.84 -13.09
C ARG A 79 17.60 9.92 -12.16
N HIS A 80 18.24 9.46 -11.10
CA HIS A 80 17.60 8.61 -10.08
C HIS A 80 16.39 9.29 -9.43
N LEU A 81 16.42 10.62 -9.26
CA LEU A 81 15.32 11.38 -8.64
C LEU A 81 14.08 11.53 -9.53
N LEU A 82 14.20 11.33 -10.84
CA LEU A 82 13.09 11.49 -11.78
C LEU A 82 11.91 10.58 -11.44
N TRP A 83 12.20 9.38 -10.96
CA TRP A 83 11.16 8.43 -10.56
C TRP A 83 10.29 8.99 -9.44
N TYR A 84 10.90 9.55 -8.39
CA TYR A 84 10.16 10.14 -7.27
C TYR A 84 9.31 11.34 -7.72
N GLU A 85 9.84 12.20 -8.60
CA GLU A 85 9.09 13.33 -9.18
C GLU A 85 7.83 12.85 -9.94
N MET A 86 7.95 11.74 -10.68
CA MET A 86 6.85 11.17 -11.46
C MET A 86 5.83 10.43 -10.58
N GLU A 87 6.30 9.69 -9.58
CA GLU A 87 5.46 8.98 -8.61
C GLU A 87 4.65 9.96 -7.75
N GLU A 88 5.25 11.09 -7.37
CA GLU A 88 4.56 12.19 -6.68
C GLU A 88 3.73 13.07 -7.63
N ARG A 89 3.63 12.68 -8.92
CA ARG A 89 2.79 13.33 -9.94
C ARG A 89 3.12 14.81 -10.18
N GLU A 90 4.35 15.25 -9.89
CA GLU A 90 4.77 16.65 -10.03
C GLU A 90 4.46 17.29 -11.40
N PRO A 91 4.58 16.59 -12.56
CA PRO A 91 4.21 17.17 -13.85
C PRO A 91 2.78 17.71 -13.90
N TYR A 92 1.84 17.06 -13.18
CA TYR A 92 0.43 17.46 -13.16
C TYR A 92 0.18 18.77 -12.41
N ARG A 93 1.01 19.07 -11.40
CA ARG A 93 0.99 20.38 -10.72
C ARG A 93 1.19 21.51 -11.72
N TYR A 94 2.24 21.41 -12.53
CA TYR A 94 2.55 22.41 -13.56
C TYR A 94 1.59 22.37 -14.76
N LEU A 95 1.15 21.18 -15.18
CA LEU A 95 0.17 21.02 -16.26
C LEU A 95 -1.13 21.75 -15.92
N SER A 96 -1.60 21.67 -14.67
CA SER A 96 -2.83 22.35 -14.25
C SER A 96 -2.79 23.86 -14.53
N ILE A 97 -1.67 24.51 -14.19
CA ILE A 97 -1.44 25.94 -14.41
C ILE A 97 -1.31 26.24 -15.91
N CYS A 98 -0.60 25.40 -16.66
CA CYS A 98 -0.42 25.61 -18.10
C CYS A 98 -1.73 25.47 -18.89
N TYR A 99 -2.58 24.48 -18.57
CA TYR A 99 -3.91 24.35 -19.17
C TYR A 99 -4.82 25.52 -18.82
N TRP A 100 -4.80 25.99 -17.58
CA TRP A 100 -5.56 27.16 -17.16
C TRP A 100 -5.21 28.40 -17.99
N ASN A 101 -3.92 28.66 -18.20
CA ASN A 101 -3.46 29.79 -19.00
C ASN A 101 -3.82 29.65 -20.50
N LEU A 102 -4.04 28.43 -20.99
CA LEU A 102 -4.56 28.15 -22.34
C LEU A 102 -6.09 28.17 -22.44
N LYS A 103 -6.80 28.50 -21.36
CA LYS A 103 -8.27 28.48 -21.27
C LYS A 103 -8.88 27.08 -21.44
N ASP A 104 -8.11 26.04 -21.14
CA ASP A 104 -8.57 24.66 -21.11
C ASP A 104 -8.96 24.27 -19.68
N LEU A 105 -10.16 24.67 -19.27
CA LEU A 105 -10.67 24.43 -17.91
C LEU A 105 -10.69 22.94 -17.58
N LYS A 106 -11.17 22.11 -18.51
CA LYS A 106 -11.32 20.66 -18.30
C LYS A 106 -9.98 20.00 -17.96
N ASN A 107 -8.94 20.25 -18.75
CA ASN A 107 -7.64 19.65 -18.48
C ASN A 107 -6.91 20.31 -17.30
N ALA A 108 -7.19 21.58 -17.00
CA ALA A 108 -6.68 22.24 -15.80
C ALA A 108 -7.22 21.58 -14.52
N VAL A 109 -8.53 21.34 -14.45
CA VAL A 109 -9.19 20.63 -13.34
C VAL A 109 -8.65 19.21 -13.22
N LYS A 110 -8.63 18.44 -14.31
CA LYS A 110 -8.13 17.06 -14.30
C LYS A 110 -6.68 16.97 -13.83
N ALA A 111 -5.80 17.85 -14.29
CA ALA A 111 -4.40 17.85 -13.89
C ALA A 111 -4.23 18.25 -12.40
N ALA A 112 -4.96 19.27 -11.93
CA ALA A 112 -4.93 19.65 -10.52
C ALA A 112 -5.44 18.51 -9.63
N TYR A 113 -6.55 17.87 -10.02
CA TYR A 113 -7.12 16.73 -9.32
C TYR A 113 -6.16 15.53 -9.28
N THR A 114 -5.57 15.18 -10.43
CA THR A 114 -4.56 14.11 -10.55
C THR A 114 -3.40 14.31 -9.58
N TYR A 115 -2.92 15.54 -9.41
CA TYR A 115 -1.86 15.86 -8.45
C TYR A 115 -2.33 15.74 -7.00
N LEU A 116 -3.52 16.25 -6.68
CA LEU A 116 -4.08 16.22 -5.32
C LEU A 116 -4.41 14.81 -4.83
N VAL A 117 -4.79 13.89 -5.72
CA VAL A 117 -4.99 12.48 -5.36
C VAL A 117 -3.73 11.88 -4.73
N ARG A 118 -2.54 12.35 -5.12
CA ARG A 118 -1.27 11.92 -4.52
C ARG A 118 -0.78 12.85 -3.41
N ASN A 119 -1.11 14.14 -3.49
CA ASN A 119 -0.65 15.19 -2.58
C ASN A 119 -1.83 15.93 -1.94
N PRO A 120 -2.63 15.26 -1.09
CA PRO A 120 -3.91 15.80 -0.61
C PRO A 120 -3.78 17.02 0.31
N GLU A 121 -2.60 17.26 0.88
CA GLU A 121 -2.32 18.39 1.78
C GLU A 121 -1.67 19.59 1.07
N HIS A 122 -1.50 19.54 -0.25
CA HIS A 122 -0.80 20.61 -1.00
C HIS A 122 -1.69 21.84 -1.21
N GLN A 123 -1.54 22.81 -0.31
CA GLN A 123 -2.38 24.02 -0.20
C GLN A 123 -2.58 24.79 -1.50
N GLU A 124 -1.51 25.07 -2.25
CA GLU A 124 -1.60 25.85 -3.51
C GLU A 124 -2.47 25.13 -4.55
N THR A 125 -2.39 23.80 -4.63
CA THR A 125 -3.20 23.05 -5.61
C THR A 125 -4.65 22.94 -5.15
N ILE A 126 -4.90 22.85 -3.83
CA ILE A 126 -6.26 22.92 -3.27
C ILE A 126 -6.91 24.24 -3.65
N GLU A 127 -6.22 25.36 -3.45
CA GLU A 127 -6.71 26.70 -3.79
C GLU A 127 -6.97 26.84 -5.30
N ASN A 128 -6.05 26.36 -6.13
CA ASN A 128 -6.22 26.36 -7.58
C ASN A 128 -7.43 25.52 -8.02
N LEU A 129 -7.60 24.31 -7.49
CA LEU A 129 -8.73 23.45 -7.84
C LEU A 129 -10.06 24.08 -7.39
N GLN A 130 -10.14 24.58 -6.15
CA GLN A 130 -11.32 25.29 -5.66
C GLN A 130 -11.66 26.51 -6.51
N PHE A 131 -10.65 27.21 -7.02
CA PHE A 131 -10.84 28.32 -7.95
C PHE A 131 -11.37 27.83 -9.31
N TYR A 132 -10.82 26.74 -9.87
CA TYR A 132 -11.29 26.16 -11.14
C TYR A 132 -12.74 25.65 -11.04
N MET A 133 -13.13 25.04 -9.92
CA MET A 133 -14.49 24.55 -9.68
C MET A 133 -15.56 25.65 -9.63
N LYS A 134 -15.15 26.92 -9.41
CA LYS A 134 -16.05 28.08 -9.42
C LYS A 134 -16.22 28.71 -10.80
N GLN A 135 -15.47 28.25 -11.81
CA GLN A 135 -15.53 28.83 -13.15
C GLN A 135 -16.77 28.35 -13.91
N GLU A 136 -17.25 29.19 -14.83
CA GLU A 136 -18.30 28.79 -15.75
C GLU A 136 -17.83 27.62 -16.63
N GLY A 137 -18.69 26.61 -16.79
CA GLY A 137 -18.38 25.40 -17.55
C GLY A 137 -17.68 24.31 -16.75
N PHE A 138 -17.54 24.44 -15.43
CA PHE A 138 -17.14 23.32 -14.57
C PHE A 138 -18.25 22.26 -14.51
N GLU A 139 -17.85 21.00 -14.62
CA GLU A 139 -18.69 19.81 -14.45
C GLU A 139 -17.99 18.86 -13.47
N GLU A 140 -18.73 18.16 -12.59
CA GLU A 140 -18.13 17.26 -11.59
C GLU A 140 -17.32 16.13 -12.24
N GLU A 141 -17.70 15.70 -13.44
CA GLU A 141 -17.01 14.69 -14.26
C GLU A 141 -15.60 15.14 -14.70
N MET A 142 -15.25 16.41 -14.52
CA MET A 142 -13.89 16.91 -14.73
C MET A 142 -12.94 16.53 -13.58
N LEU A 143 -13.45 16.13 -12.40
CA LEU A 143 -12.67 15.60 -11.29
C LEU A 143 -12.27 14.15 -11.55
N ASP A 144 -11.38 13.99 -12.52
CA ASP A 144 -10.94 12.70 -13.04
C ASP A 144 -9.41 12.63 -13.01
N ASP A 145 -8.90 11.53 -12.44
CA ASP A 145 -7.47 11.31 -12.24
C ASP A 145 -6.86 10.63 -13.46
N PHE A 146 -5.97 11.33 -14.17
CA PHE A 146 -5.27 10.82 -15.36
C PHE A 146 -4.43 9.58 -15.08
N GLN A 147 -4.01 9.36 -13.84
CA GLN A 147 -3.20 8.22 -13.43
C GLN A 147 -3.96 7.17 -12.62
N ARG A 148 -5.29 7.27 -12.54
CA ARG A 148 -6.10 6.33 -11.77
C ARG A 148 -5.87 4.90 -12.22
N LYS A 149 -5.56 4.02 -11.27
CA LYS A 149 -5.34 2.61 -11.56
C LYS A 149 -6.66 1.84 -11.62
N GLU A 150 -6.66 0.70 -12.31
CA GLU A 150 -7.85 -0.12 -12.48
C GLU A 150 -8.40 -0.64 -11.14
N TYR A 151 -7.51 -1.00 -10.21
CA TYR A 151 -7.92 -1.48 -8.88
C TYR A 151 -8.69 -0.41 -8.11
N GLU A 152 -8.31 0.87 -8.20
CA GLU A 152 -9.00 1.96 -7.49
C GLU A 152 -10.45 2.09 -7.96
N ASN A 153 -10.67 2.06 -9.28
CA ASN A 153 -12.02 2.11 -9.86
C ASN A 153 -12.88 0.93 -9.41
N LEU A 154 -12.32 -0.29 -9.43
CA LEU A 154 -13.02 -1.49 -8.97
C LEU A 154 -13.31 -1.45 -7.47
N TYR A 155 -12.34 -1.01 -6.68
CA TYR A 155 -12.47 -0.85 -5.23
C TYR A 155 -13.61 0.12 -4.88
N MET A 156 -13.55 1.35 -5.40
CA MET A 156 -14.58 2.37 -5.16
C MET A 156 -15.96 1.90 -5.61
N SER A 157 -16.03 1.25 -6.78
CA SER A 157 -17.28 0.70 -7.32
C SER A 157 -17.83 -0.46 -6.49
N GLY A 158 -16.96 -1.27 -5.88
CA GLY A 158 -17.33 -2.35 -4.95
C GLY A 158 -17.82 -1.83 -3.60
N VAL A 159 -17.14 -0.82 -3.04
CA VAL A 159 -17.59 -0.12 -1.82
C VAL A 159 -18.93 0.59 -2.04
N SER A 160 -19.13 1.21 -3.22
CA SER A 160 -20.41 1.80 -3.59
C SER A 160 -21.53 0.75 -3.66
N ALA A 161 -21.25 -0.43 -4.24
CA ALA A 161 -22.20 -1.54 -4.29
C ALA A 161 -22.55 -2.05 -2.87
N TYR A 162 -21.57 -2.12 -1.96
CA TYR A 162 -21.81 -2.42 -0.55
C TYR A 162 -22.81 -1.44 0.08
N HIS A 163 -22.64 -0.12 -0.13
CA HIS A 163 -23.56 0.89 0.40
C HIS A 163 -24.97 0.82 -0.22
N GLN A 164 -25.08 0.30 -1.44
CA GLN A 164 -26.36 0.10 -2.14
C GLN A 164 -27.01 -1.26 -1.82
N ASN A 165 -26.40 -2.07 -0.96
CA ASN A 165 -26.80 -3.46 -0.67
C ASN A 165 -26.80 -4.39 -1.90
N ASP A 166 -26.06 -4.04 -2.96
CA ASP A 166 -25.81 -4.95 -4.07
C ASP A 166 -24.64 -5.87 -3.72
N TRP A 167 -24.95 -6.91 -2.96
CA TRP A 167 -23.96 -7.83 -2.40
C TRP A 167 -23.20 -8.62 -3.47
N TRP A 168 -23.85 -8.93 -4.61
CA TRP A 168 -23.20 -9.67 -5.70
C TRP A 168 -22.16 -8.81 -6.39
N SER A 169 -22.52 -7.58 -6.79
CA SER A 169 -21.56 -6.64 -7.37
C SER A 169 -20.47 -6.23 -6.38
N CYS A 170 -20.80 -6.11 -5.09
CA CYS A 170 -19.81 -5.86 -4.04
C CYS A 170 -18.69 -6.91 -4.06
N ILE A 171 -19.04 -8.20 -4.03
CA ILE A 171 -18.05 -9.28 -4.04
C ILE A 171 -17.28 -9.29 -5.35
N ASP A 172 -17.96 -9.31 -6.51
CA ASP A 172 -17.29 -9.39 -7.83
C ASP A 172 -16.26 -8.25 -8.00
N ARG A 173 -16.67 -7.01 -7.72
CA ARG A 173 -15.82 -5.84 -7.92
C ARG A 173 -14.65 -5.81 -6.94
N LEU A 174 -14.86 -6.17 -5.68
CA LEU A 174 -13.79 -6.18 -4.68
C LEU A 174 -12.81 -7.34 -4.88
N GLU A 175 -13.27 -8.54 -5.25
CA GLU A 175 -12.37 -9.65 -5.57
C GLU A 175 -11.50 -9.31 -6.79
N ARG A 176 -12.11 -8.76 -7.86
CA ARG A 176 -11.35 -8.28 -9.04
C ARG A 176 -10.41 -7.12 -8.71
N SER A 177 -10.83 -6.19 -7.85
CA SER A 177 -9.97 -5.13 -7.33
C SER A 177 -8.75 -5.73 -6.62
N PHE A 178 -8.98 -6.72 -5.76
CA PHE A 178 -7.92 -7.35 -4.98
C PHE A 178 -6.89 -8.08 -5.87
N GLU A 179 -7.34 -8.79 -6.91
CA GLU A 179 -6.44 -9.37 -7.92
C GLU A 179 -5.55 -8.31 -8.58
N LYS A 180 -6.12 -7.14 -8.90
CA LYS A 180 -5.38 -6.02 -9.47
C LYS A 180 -4.42 -5.39 -8.47
N VAL A 181 -4.79 -5.29 -7.18
CA VAL A 181 -3.87 -4.85 -6.11
C VAL A 181 -2.66 -5.77 -6.01
N LEU A 182 -2.86 -7.10 -6.03
CA LEU A 182 -1.74 -8.04 -5.99
C LEU A 182 -0.83 -7.87 -7.21
N ARG A 183 -1.41 -7.65 -8.39
CA ARG A 183 -0.65 -7.39 -9.61
C ARG A 183 0.17 -6.09 -9.54
N GLU A 184 -0.44 -5.00 -9.07
CA GLU A 184 0.27 -3.72 -8.88
C GLU A 184 1.34 -3.82 -7.79
N GLU A 185 1.14 -4.66 -6.76
CA GLU A 185 2.16 -4.91 -5.74
C GLU A 185 3.39 -5.60 -6.33
N GLU A 186 3.20 -6.63 -7.15
CA GLU A 186 4.29 -7.29 -7.87
C GLU A 186 5.07 -6.31 -8.76
N LEU A 187 4.37 -5.43 -9.48
CA LEU A 187 4.98 -4.38 -10.29
C LEU A 187 5.77 -3.38 -9.45
N CYS A 188 5.21 -2.91 -8.33
CA CYS A 188 5.90 -2.02 -7.41
C CYS A 188 7.19 -2.66 -6.87
N ARG A 189 7.16 -3.94 -6.49
CA ARG A 189 8.35 -4.65 -6.02
C ARG A 189 9.40 -4.79 -7.12
N MET A 190 8.97 -5.08 -8.34
CA MET A 190 9.89 -5.12 -9.48
C MET A 190 10.53 -3.76 -9.71
N ASP A 191 9.78 -2.68 -9.54
CA ASP A 191 10.30 -1.33 -9.68
C ASP A 191 11.34 -0.95 -8.62
N CYS A 192 11.17 -1.44 -7.39
CA CYS A 192 12.14 -1.26 -6.30
C CYS A 192 13.54 -1.82 -6.57
N LYS A 193 13.71 -2.76 -7.52
CA LYS A 193 14.98 -3.49 -7.76
C LYS A 193 16.16 -2.60 -8.19
N ASP A 194 15.93 -1.37 -8.65
CA ASP A 194 16.99 -0.39 -8.96
C ASP A 194 16.89 0.91 -8.16
N LYS A 195 16.06 0.94 -7.12
CA LYS A 195 15.91 2.08 -6.20
C LYS A 195 16.85 1.94 -4.99
N ILE A 196 18.14 1.81 -5.29
CA ILE A 196 19.18 1.70 -4.27
C ILE A 196 19.53 3.09 -3.76
N ASP A 197 19.44 3.26 -2.44
CA ASP A 197 19.99 4.40 -1.73
C ASP A 197 21.50 4.23 -1.59
N TRP A 198 22.24 4.82 -2.52
CA TRP A 198 23.70 4.73 -2.55
C TRP A 198 24.38 5.37 -1.33
N SER A 199 23.71 6.27 -0.61
CA SER A 199 24.26 6.82 0.65
C SER A 199 24.41 5.75 1.73
N SER A 200 23.58 4.69 1.69
CA SER A 200 23.67 3.55 2.61
C SER A 200 24.79 2.55 2.30
N VAL A 201 25.46 2.72 1.15
CA VAL A 201 26.51 1.83 0.63
C VAL A 201 27.89 2.49 0.68
N GLU A 202 27.95 3.81 0.93
CA GLU A 202 29.18 4.58 0.91
C GLU A 202 30.09 4.29 2.13
N GLY A 203 31.41 4.20 1.91
CA GLY A 203 32.41 4.13 2.99
C GLY A 203 32.99 2.75 3.33
N THR A 204 32.57 1.68 2.65
CA THR A 204 33.16 0.34 2.80
C THR A 204 33.29 -0.36 1.45
N LEU A 205 34.32 -1.19 1.28
CA LEU A 205 34.57 -2.01 0.08
C LEU A 205 34.32 -3.50 0.32
N GLU A 206 33.91 -3.88 1.53
CA GLU A 206 33.63 -5.27 1.88
C GLU A 206 32.31 -5.75 1.25
N ILE A 207 32.38 -6.84 0.49
CA ILE A 207 31.29 -7.29 -0.37
C ILE A 207 30.02 -7.63 0.41
N ASP A 208 30.14 -8.30 1.56
CA ASP A 208 28.99 -8.72 2.36
C ASP A 208 28.26 -7.52 2.99
N ILE A 209 29.00 -6.47 3.36
CA ILE A 209 28.43 -5.23 3.90
C ILE A 209 27.68 -4.50 2.78
N ILE A 210 28.29 -4.35 1.61
CA ILE A 210 27.67 -3.72 0.43
C ILE A 210 26.39 -4.47 0.04
N GLN A 211 26.44 -5.80 -0.07
CA GLN A 211 25.29 -6.62 -0.43
C GLN A 211 24.15 -6.48 0.59
N THR A 212 24.47 -6.45 1.89
CA THR A 212 23.50 -6.25 2.96
C THR A 212 22.84 -4.87 2.85
N SER A 213 23.61 -3.80 2.71
CA SER A 213 23.09 -2.43 2.54
C SER A 213 22.20 -2.30 1.30
N MET A 214 22.65 -2.81 0.14
CA MET A 214 21.87 -2.77 -1.10
C MET A 214 20.56 -3.56 -0.96
N LYS A 215 20.60 -4.76 -0.37
CA LYS A 215 19.40 -5.58 -0.18
C LYS A 215 18.43 -4.93 0.80
N ALA A 216 18.93 -4.34 1.88
CA ALA A 216 18.11 -3.58 2.83
C ALA A 216 17.43 -2.40 2.14
N SER A 217 18.16 -1.63 1.33
CA SER A 217 17.59 -0.50 0.57
C SER A 217 16.46 -0.94 -0.36
N VAL A 218 16.67 -1.98 -1.17
CA VAL A 218 15.62 -2.53 -2.04
C VAL A 218 14.43 -3.04 -1.21
N LEU A 219 14.70 -3.76 -0.12
CA LEU A 219 13.67 -4.33 0.73
C LEU A 219 12.81 -3.27 1.45
N ARG A 220 13.41 -2.13 1.84
CA ARG A 220 12.65 -0.99 2.39
C ARG A 220 11.69 -0.39 1.37
N CYS A 221 12.07 -0.35 0.09
CA CYS A 221 11.15 0.05 -0.98
C CYS A 221 10.04 -1.00 -1.17
N GLU A 222 10.41 -2.28 -1.27
CA GLU A 222 9.47 -3.38 -1.49
C GLU A 222 8.42 -3.49 -0.36
N SER A 223 8.83 -3.32 0.90
CA SER A 223 7.93 -3.43 2.06
C SER A 223 6.88 -2.32 2.14
N GLN A 224 7.07 -1.21 1.42
CA GLN A 224 6.13 -0.10 1.33
C GLN A 224 5.12 -0.23 0.19
N CYS A 225 5.19 -1.28 -0.65
CA CYS A 225 4.33 -1.35 -1.83
C CYS A 225 2.82 -1.37 -1.49
N PHE A 226 2.38 -2.20 -0.54
CA PHE A 226 0.98 -2.19 -0.09
C PHE A 226 0.56 -0.87 0.58
N GLU A 227 1.49 -0.19 1.26
CA GLU A 227 1.24 1.12 1.86
C GLU A 227 1.01 2.19 0.78
N ARG A 228 1.78 2.16 -0.31
CA ARG A 228 1.58 3.05 -1.46
C ARG A 228 0.24 2.79 -2.16
N LEU A 229 -0.14 1.52 -2.31
CA LEU A 229 -1.42 1.10 -2.90
C LEU A 229 -2.63 1.33 -1.98
N SER A 230 -2.40 1.71 -0.72
CA SER A 230 -3.49 2.04 0.22
C SER A 230 -4.05 3.45 0.00
N TRP A 231 -3.46 4.25 -0.88
CA TRP A 231 -4.02 5.53 -1.31
C TRP A 231 -5.01 5.31 -2.45
N VAL A 232 -6.30 5.46 -2.16
CA VAL A 232 -7.38 5.32 -3.14
C VAL A 232 -8.07 6.66 -3.29
N ASN A 233 -7.99 7.25 -4.48
CA ASN A 233 -8.66 8.51 -4.81
C ASN A 233 -8.42 9.66 -3.80
N GLY A 234 -7.17 9.83 -3.34
CA GLY A 234 -6.79 10.88 -2.39
C GLY A 234 -6.98 10.52 -0.92
N HIS A 235 -7.57 9.36 -0.63
CA HIS A 235 -7.81 8.91 0.74
C HIS A 235 -6.93 7.72 1.10
N LYS A 236 -6.28 7.81 2.25
CA LYS A 236 -5.48 6.72 2.78
C LYS A 236 -6.36 5.71 3.51
N VAL A 237 -6.49 4.53 2.94
CA VAL A 237 -7.04 3.34 3.61
C VAL A 237 -5.99 2.80 4.57
N ARG A 238 -6.39 2.30 5.75
CA ARG A 238 -5.42 1.86 6.79
C ARG A 238 -4.54 0.68 6.32
N ASN A 239 -5.16 -0.31 5.71
CA ASN A 239 -4.47 -1.45 5.10
C ASN A 239 -5.33 -1.95 3.93
N ILE A 240 -4.80 -1.85 2.71
CA ILE A 240 -5.57 -2.19 1.51
C ILE A 240 -6.04 -3.65 1.51
N ILE A 241 -5.23 -4.61 1.97
CA ILE A 241 -5.59 -6.04 2.02
C ILE A 241 -6.73 -6.25 3.02
N ALA A 242 -6.57 -5.76 4.25
CA ALA A 242 -7.57 -5.89 5.28
C ALA A 242 -8.89 -5.24 4.84
N SER A 243 -8.84 -4.04 4.25
CA SER A 243 -10.04 -3.33 3.85
C SER A 243 -10.86 -4.07 2.78
N HIS A 244 -10.22 -4.78 1.84
CA HIS A 244 -10.96 -5.65 0.91
C HIS A 244 -11.77 -6.71 1.67
N PHE A 245 -11.14 -7.43 2.60
CA PHE A 245 -11.82 -8.45 3.40
C PHE A 245 -12.86 -7.87 4.37
N GLU A 246 -12.70 -6.61 4.79
CA GLU A 246 -13.71 -5.88 5.59
C GLU A 246 -15.03 -5.74 4.85
N TYR A 247 -15.02 -5.39 3.57
CA TYR A 247 -16.26 -5.30 2.79
C TYR A 247 -16.74 -6.67 2.29
N ILE A 248 -15.82 -7.50 1.78
CA ILE A 248 -16.15 -8.80 1.19
C ILE A 248 -16.86 -9.71 2.20
N HIS A 249 -16.40 -9.80 3.45
CA HIS A 249 -17.02 -10.70 4.42
C HIS A 249 -18.47 -10.33 4.75
N ILE A 250 -18.83 -9.03 4.75
CA ILE A 250 -20.20 -8.58 4.99
C ILE A 250 -21.08 -8.92 3.79
N CYS A 251 -20.60 -8.67 2.57
CA CYS A 251 -21.33 -9.00 1.36
C CYS A 251 -21.55 -10.52 1.24
N GLN A 252 -20.53 -11.34 1.55
CA GLN A 252 -20.65 -12.80 1.62
C GLN A 252 -21.67 -13.24 2.68
N TYR A 253 -21.64 -12.65 3.87
CA TYR A 253 -22.60 -12.96 4.94
C TYR A 253 -24.05 -12.70 4.52
N ASN A 254 -24.32 -11.55 3.88
CA ASN A 254 -25.67 -11.20 3.41
C ASN A 254 -26.17 -12.08 2.25
N LEU A 255 -25.26 -12.75 1.52
CA LEU A 255 -25.60 -13.77 0.51
C LEU A 255 -25.63 -15.20 1.08
N MET A 256 -25.64 -15.35 2.41
CA MET A 256 -25.63 -16.65 3.09
C MET A 256 -24.37 -17.50 2.80
N ARG A 257 -23.28 -16.88 2.34
CA ARG A 257 -21.97 -17.52 2.11
C ARG A 257 -21.14 -17.52 3.39
N GLY A 258 -21.66 -18.18 4.43
CA GLY A 258 -21.09 -18.13 5.78
C GLY A 258 -19.66 -18.67 5.91
N THR A 259 -19.34 -19.75 5.17
CA THR A 259 -17.97 -20.30 5.12
C THR A 259 -16.98 -19.28 4.60
N ASP A 260 -17.33 -18.62 3.49
CA ASP A 260 -16.47 -17.65 2.81
C ASP A 260 -16.29 -16.40 3.69
N ALA A 261 -17.37 -15.97 4.35
CA ALA A 261 -17.33 -14.87 5.31
C ALA A 261 -16.37 -15.17 6.48
N CYS A 262 -16.37 -16.39 7.03
CA CYS A 262 -15.43 -16.80 8.09
C CYS A 262 -13.97 -16.82 7.60
N THR A 263 -13.71 -17.30 6.38
CA THR A 263 -12.38 -17.25 5.76
C THR A 263 -11.93 -15.80 5.54
N SER A 264 -12.80 -14.92 5.04
CA SER A 264 -12.51 -13.50 4.86
C SER A 264 -12.19 -12.80 6.19
N VAL A 265 -12.92 -13.13 7.25
CA VAL A 265 -12.62 -12.65 8.62
C VAL A 265 -11.23 -13.13 9.07
N ALA A 266 -10.88 -14.40 8.82
CA ALA A 266 -9.57 -14.94 9.16
C ALA A 266 -8.44 -14.26 8.36
N ASN A 267 -8.67 -14.00 7.07
CA ASN A 267 -7.73 -13.26 6.21
C ASN A 267 -7.50 -11.83 6.71
N TYR A 268 -8.57 -11.12 7.10
CA TYR A 268 -8.46 -9.77 7.65
C TYR A 268 -7.57 -9.71 8.88
N LEU A 269 -7.79 -10.64 9.82
CA LEU A 269 -7.14 -10.64 11.14
C LEU A 269 -5.63 -10.93 11.08
N LEU A 270 -5.10 -11.33 9.92
CA LEU A 270 -3.66 -11.40 9.68
C LEU A 270 -3.02 -10.00 9.56
N PHE A 271 -3.78 -8.99 9.11
CA PHE A 271 -3.23 -7.68 8.75
C PHE A 271 -3.72 -6.54 9.64
N ASP A 272 -4.86 -6.70 10.32
CA ASP A 272 -5.42 -5.68 11.20
C ASP A 272 -6.13 -6.31 12.41
N ASP A 273 -6.06 -5.60 13.55
CA ASP A 273 -6.57 -6.01 14.85
C ASP A 273 -7.95 -5.43 15.17
N SER A 274 -8.71 -4.97 14.17
CA SER A 274 -9.97 -4.25 14.37
C SER A 274 -10.96 -4.96 15.31
N PRO A 275 -11.48 -4.22 16.32
CA PRO A 275 -12.45 -4.75 17.26
C PRO A 275 -13.77 -5.12 16.56
N LEU A 276 -14.11 -4.45 15.45
CA LEU A 276 -15.28 -4.79 14.65
C LEU A 276 -15.14 -6.17 13.99
N MET A 277 -13.96 -6.47 13.45
CA MET A 277 -13.73 -7.77 12.82
C MET A 277 -13.76 -8.90 13.85
N ARG A 278 -13.14 -8.70 15.02
CA ARG A 278 -13.19 -9.68 16.11
C ARG A 278 -14.61 -9.87 16.64
N ARG A 279 -15.44 -8.82 16.67
CA ARG A 279 -16.88 -8.97 16.94
C ARG A 279 -17.59 -9.84 15.91
N ASN A 280 -17.30 -9.65 14.62
CA ASN A 280 -17.91 -10.47 13.58
C ASN A 280 -17.47 -11.94 13.70
N ARG A 281 -16.18 -12.20 13.96
CA ARG A 281 -15.66 -13.54 14.31
C ARG A 281 -16.42 -14.16 15.48
N PHE A 282 -16.60 -13.41 16.56
CA PHE A 282 -17.35 -13.87 17.74
C PHE A 282 -18.80 -14.24 17.43
N ALA A 283 -19.50 -13.40 16.66
CA ALA A 283 -20.87 -13.67 16.25
C ALA A 283 -20.96 -14.93 15.38
N TYR A 284 -20.06 -15.06 14.40
CA TYR A 284 -19.99 -16.20 13.49
C TYR A 284 -19.59 -17.50 14.21
N ASN A 285 -18.66 -17.44 15.18
CA ASN A 285 -18.33 -18.57 16.05
C ASN A 285 -19.56 -19.12 16.77
N ARG A 286 -20.40 -18.24 17.34
CA ARG A 286 -21.66 -18.66 18.00
C ARG A 286 -22.69 -19.20 17.03
N GLN A 287 -22.79 -18.62 15.84
CA GLN A 287 -23.75 -19.02 14.81
C GLN A 287 -23.41 -20.39 14.21
N TYR A 288 -22.14 -20.62 13.84
CA TYR A 288 -21.72 -21.81 13.10
C TYR A 288 -21.13 -22.91 13.98
N LYS A 289 -20.56 -22.57 15.16
CA LYS A 289 -19.95 -23.50 16.13
C LYS A 289 -18.90 -24.43 15.52
N LYS A 290 -18.10 -23.88 14.60
CA LYS A 290 -17.08 -24.58 13.82
C LYS A 290 -15.83 -23.72 13.68
N ALA A 291 -14.81 -24.01 14.47
CA ALA A 291 -13.57 -23.21 14.53
C ALA A 291 -12.73 -23.35 13.25
N ASP A 292 -12.84 -24.50 12.56
CA ASP A 292 -12.17 -24.82 11.30
C ASP A 292 -12.54 -23.87 10.15
N LEU A 293 -13.71 -23.22 10.22
CA LEU A 293 -14.14 -22.21 9.24
C LEU A 293 -13.26 -20.95 9.23
N PHE A 294 -12.52 -20.68 10.31
CA PHE A 294 -11.64 -19.51 10.42
C PHE A 294 -10.20 -19.84 10.04
N THR A 295 -10.04 -20.48 8.89
CA THR A 295 -8.74 -20.78 8.33
C THR A 295 -8.45 -19.78 7.20
N PRO A 296 -7.36 -19.00 7.26
CA PRO A 296 -6.99 -18.09 6.19
C PRO A 296 -6.70 -18.82 4.87
N ASP A 297 -6.93 -18.14 3.75
CA ASP A 297 -6.54 -18.64 2.43
C ASP A 297 -5.00 -18.81 2.37
N PRO A 298 -4.48 -19.94 1.85
CA PRO A 298 -3.04 -20.17 1.76
C PRO A 298 -2.24 -19.08 1.04
N LYS A 299 -2.81 -18.45 0.00
CA LYS A 299 -2.19 -17.35 -0.73
C LYS A 299 -2.05 -16.11 0.15
N ILE A 300 -3.09 -15.79 0.92
CA ILE A 300 -3.10 -14.65 1.84
C ILE A 300 -2.14 -14.89 3.01
N LEU A 301 -2.12 -16.12 3.53
CA LEU A 301 -1.15 -16.51 4.55
C LEU A 301 0.29 -16.41 4.03
N ALA A 302 0.56 -16.77 2.77
CA ALA A 302 1.88 -16.61 2.18
C ALA A 302 2.30 -15.13 2.06
N LEU A 303 1.37 -14.23 1.71
CA LEU A 303 1.61 -12.78 1.69
C LEU A 303 1.93 -12.26 3.10
N TYR A 304 1.13 -12.61 4.09
CA TYR A 304 1.38 -12.24 5.50
C TYR A 304 2.77 -12.72 5.96
N LYS A 305 3.08 -14.00 5.70
CA LYS A 305 4.36 -14.59 6.05
C LYS A 305 5.53 -13.83 5.44
N ARG A 306 5.45 -13.49 4.15
CA ARG A 306 6.46 -12.66 3.47
C ARG A 306 6.62 -11.32 4.19
N SER A 307 5.55 -10.57 4.40
CA SER A 307 5.59 -9.26 5.05
C SER A 307 6.21 -9.29 6.45
N VAL A 308 5.88 -10.31 7.26
CA VAL A 308 6.45 -10.47 8.61
C VAL A 308 7.95 -10.74 8.56
N LEU A 309 8.41 -11.65 7.70
CA LEU A 309 9.83 -11.98 7.58
C LEU A 309 10.66 -10.81 7.03
N GLU A 310 10.11 -10.08 6.06
CA GLU A 310 10.75 -8.89 5.49
C GLU A 310 10.93 -7.80 6.55
N LYS A 311 9.88 -7.54 7.34
CA LYS A 311 9.96 -6.59 8.46
C LYS A 311 10.99 -7.03 9.50
N ARG A 312 10.96 -8.31 9.91
CA ARG A 312 11.92 -8.88 10.87
C ARG A 312 13.37 -8.73 10.40
N LEU A 313 13.63 -8.96 9.11
CA LEU A 313 14.96 -8.77 8.53
C LEU A 313 15.38 -7.29 8.53
N LEU A 314 14.49 -6.38 8.14
CA LEU A 314 14.78 -4.94 8.19
C LEU A 314 15.05 -4.46 9.62
N GLU A 315 14.27 -4.90 10.61
CA GLU A 315 14.48 -4.56 12.02
C GLU A 315 15.85 -5.04 12.54
N TYR A 316 16.25 -6.25 12.15
CA TYR A 316 17.58 -6.77 12.46
C TYR A 316 18.67 -5.88 11.84
N ILE A 317 18.57 -5.57 10.54
CA ILE A 317 19.56 -4.73 9.85
C ILE A 317 19.62 -3.32 10.46
N ASP A 318 18.48 -2.68 10.70
CA ASP A 318 18.41 -1.31 11.23
C ASP A 318 18.90 -1.19 12.67
N LYS A 319 18.84 -2.29 13.44
CA LYS A 319 19.34 -2.37 14.80
C LYS A 319 20.84 -2.63 14.84
N GLU A 320 21.31 -3.63 14.10
CA GLU A 320 22.69 -4.13 14.19
C GLU A 320 23.66 -3.43 13.23
N PHE A 321 23.19 -2.94 12.07
CA PHE A 321 24.02 -2.35 11.00
C PHE A 321 23.88 -0.83 10.88
N ARG A 322 23.80 -0.07 11.99
CA ARG A 322 23.78 1.41 11.93
C ARG A 322 25.13 1.96 11.44
N VAL A 323 25.29 2.04 10.11
CA VAL A 323 26.51 2.43 9.38
C VAL A 323 27.10 3.76 9.84
N SER A 324 26.27 4.69 10.32
CA SER A 324 26.71 6.00 10.83
C SER A 324 27.51 5.95 12.13
N LYS A 325 27.73 4.75 12.71
CA LYS A 325 28.42 4.54 13.99
C LYS A 325 29.34 3.32 13.98
N ALA A 326 30.09 3.10 12.89
CA ALA A 326 31.09 2.01 12.83
C ALA A 326 32.07 2.02 14.03
N SER A 327 32.35 3.19 14.63
CA SER A 327 33.16 3.35 15.84
C SER A 327 32.44 3.02 17.17
N GLN A 328 31.17 2.62 17.15
CA GLN A 328 30.34 2.33 18.33
C GLN A 328 29.58 0.99 18.22
N LEU A 329 29.97 0.09 17.32
CA LEU A 329 29.38 -1.24 17.27
C LEU A 329 29.61 -1.95 18.61
N ALA A 330 28.55 -2.55 19.14
CA ALA A 330 28.66 -3.36 20.36
C ALA A 330 29.60 -4.55 20.09
N PRO A 331 30.35 -5.02 21.10
CA PRO A 331 31.11 -6.25 20.97
C PRO A 331 30.17 -7.42 20.65
N GLU A 332 30.67 -8.38 19.87
CA GLU A 332 29.95 -9.58 19.52
C GLU A 332 29.37 -10.26 20.76
N SER A 333 28.10 -10.66 20.67
CA SER A 333 27.36 -11.32 21.72
C SER A 333 26.89 -12.71 21.27
N SER A 334 26.50 -13.56 22.22
CA SER A 334 25.92 -14.87 21.89
C SER A 334 24.65 -14.77 21.03
N LYS A 335 23.94 -13.63 21.11
CA LYS A 335 22.73 -13.38 20.32
C LYS A 335 23.00 -13.24 18.83
N ASP A 336 24.19 -12.78 18.45
CA ASP A 336 24.57 -12.58 17.04
C ASP A 336 24.77 -13.93 16.31
N ARG A 337 24.88 -15.02 17.08
CA ARG A 337 25.02 -16.39 16.58
C ARG A 337 23.70 -17.16 16.59
N GLU A 338 22.61 -16.56 17.08
CA GLU A 338 21.31 -17.20 17.07
C GLU A 338 20.82 -17.38 15.64
N LYS A 339 20.27 -18.56 15.35
CA LYS A 339 19.71 -18.86 14.03
C LYS A 339 18.51 -17.95 13.79
N TRP A 340 18.47 -17.29 12.64
CA TRP A 340 17.30 -16.51 12.23
C TRP A 340 16.07 -17.41 12.16
N SER A 341 15.01 -17.04 12.89
CA SER A 341 13.77 -17.79 12.92
C SER A 341 12.90 -17.42 11.73
N GLU A 342 12.49 -18.45 10.98
CA GLU A 342 11.46 -18.38 9.95
C GLU A 342 10.06 -18.68 10.50
N GLU A 343 9.94 -18.95 11.80
CA GLU A 343 8.66 -19.22 12.44
C GLU A 343 7.80 -17.96 12.47
N ILE A 344 6.57 -18.10 11.99
CA ILE A 344 5.61 -17.02 11.87
C ILE A 344 4.34 -17.47 12.56
N ASP A 345 4.01 -16.74 13.60
CA ASP A 345 2.74 -16.91 14.28
C ASP A 345 1.64 -16.18 13.53
N SER A 346 0.61 -16.93 13.19
CA SER A 346 -0.60 -16.43 12.52
C SER A 346 -1.87 -16.75 13.34
N THR A 347 -1.67 -17.21 14.57
CA THR A 347 -2.77 -17.60 15.45
C THR A 347 -3.42 -16.35 16.03
N ASP A 348 -4.74 -16.28 15.93
CA ASP A 348 -5.52 -15.28 16.66
C ASP A 348 -5.71 -15.76 18.10
N TYR A 349 -4.93 -15.20 19.03
CA TYR A 349 -4.98 -15.54 20.45
C TYR A 349 -6.15 -14.93 21.21
N PHE A 350 -7.02 -14.17 20.53
CA PHE A 350 -8.14 -13.54 21.22
C PHE A 350 -9.07 -14.62 21.84
N PRO A 351 -9.37 -14.55 23.15
CA PRO A 351 -10.05 -15.63 23.86
C PRO A 351 -11.57 -15.58 23.67
N TYR A 352 -12.06 -15.82 22.44
CA TYR A 352 -13.48 -15.73 22.08
C TYR A 352 -14.42 -16.52 23.01
N ASP A 353 -13.96 -17.68 23.52
CA ASP A 353 -14.76 -18.54 24.39
C ASP A 353 -14.91 -18.01 25.82
N LYS A 354 -14.00 -17.12 26.24
CA LYS A 354 -14.03 -16.50 27.58
C LYS A 354 -14.80 -15.17 27.60
N VAL A 355 -15.19 -14.67 26.43
CA VAL A 355 -15.86 -13.38 26.29
C VAL A 355 -17.37 -13.60 26.20
N GLU A 356 -18.12 -13.13 27.19
CA GLU A 356 -19.58 -13.21 27.14
C GLU A 356 -20.17 -12.16 26.19
N ARG A 357 -19.56 -10.96 26.18
CA ARG A 357 -19.99 -9.79 25.41
C ARG A 357 -18.80 -8.91 25.01
N LEU A 358 -18.60 -8.72 23.69
CA LEU A 358 -17.49 -7.91 23.15
C LEU A 358 -17.76 -6.40 23.15
N LEU A 359 -19.00 -5.99 22.95
CA LEU A 359 -19.42 -4.58 22.90
C LEU A 359 -20.71 -4.39 23.69
N THR A 360 -20.81 -3.32 24.45
CA THR A 360 -22.04 -2.87 25.13
C THR A 360 -23.11 -2.43 24.12
N ASP A 361 -24.36 -2.28 24.57
CA ASP A 361 -25.47 -1.87 23.70
C ASP A 361 -25.28 -0.42 23.22
N GLY A 362 -24.72 0.42 24.09
CA GLY A 362 -24.34 1.79 23.75
C GLY A 362 -23.28 1.85 22.66
N GLU A 363 -22.21 1.06 22.79
CA GLU A 363 -21.15 0.98 21.78
C GLU A 363 -21.66 0.44 20.46
N CYS A 364 -22.48 -0.62 20.49
CA CYS A 364 -23.14 -1.13 19.28
C CYS A 364 -24.01 -0.07 18.61
N LYS A 365 -24.70 0.79 19.38
CA LYS A 365 -25.55 1.85 18.83
C LYS A 365 -24.71 2.95 18.17
N VAL A 366 -23.58 3.32 18.76
CA VAL A 366 -22.64 4.31 18.18
C VAL A 366 -21.98 3.77 16.91
N LEU A 367 -21.57 2.51 16.89
CA LEU A 367 -20.93 1.88 15.72
C LEU A 367 -21.91 1.57 14.58
N ARG A 368 -23.21 1.45 14.87
CA ARG A 368 -24.28 1.27 13.86
C ARG A 368 -24.81 2.59 13.31
N ALA A 369 -24.32 3.73 13.78
CA ALA A 369 -24.76 5.01 13.25
C ALA A 369 -24.46 5.08 11.74
N PRO A 370 -25.42 5.50 10.90
CA PRO A 370 -25.24 5.52 9.44
C PRO A 370 -24.17 6.52 8.99
N ILE A 371 -23.84 7.48 9.86
CA ILE A 371 -22.79 8.48 9.63
C ILE A 371 -21.65 8.15 10.58
N ARG A 372 -20.48 7.84 10.02
CA ARG A 372 -19.23 7.72 10.79
C ARG A 372 -18.87 9.11 11.31
N THR A 373 -18.81 9.24 12.63
CA THR A 373 -18.49 10.51 13.29
C THR A 373 -17.14 10.42 13.98
N LYS A 374 -16.58 11.57 14.37
CA LYS A 374 -15.39 11.59 15.23
C LYS A 374 -15.56 10.79 16.52
N ILE A 375 -16.79 10.66 17.02
CA ILE A 375 -17.12 9.83 18.19
C ILE A 375 -16.99 8.33 17.84
N THR A 376 -17.41 7.94 16.64
CA THR A 376 -17.22 6.57 16.12
C THR A 376 -15.73 6.24 16.02
N ASP A 377 -14.91 7.17 15.52
CA ASP A 377 -13.45 6.98 15.41
C ASP A 377 -12.77 6.89 16.78
N LEU A 378 -13.09 7.81 17.70
CA LEU A 378 -12.61 7.77 19.08
C LEU A 378 -12.97 6.46 19.79
N LEU A 379 -14.19 5.96 19.55
CA LEU A 379 -14.62 4.69 20.12
C LEU A 379 -13.85 3.50 19.52
N LEU A 380 -13.56 3.52 18.21
CA LEU A 380 -12.75 2.47 17.58
C LEU A 380 -11.31 2.46 18.12
N ASP A 381 -10.71 3.64 18.33
CA ASP A 381 -9.39 3.77 18.95
C ASP A 381 -9.38 3.29 20.41
N GLU A 382 -10.42 3.65 21.18
CA GLU A 382 -10.59 3.20 22.56
C GLU A 382 -10.75 1.67 22.63
N LEU A 383 -11.58 1.09 21.77
CA LEU A 383 -11.80 -0.36 21.71
C LEU A 383 -10.53 -1.12 21.29
N SER A 384 -9.76 -0.60 20.33
CA SER A 384 -8.46 -1.15 19.96
C SER A 384 -7.48 -1.11 21.15
N THR A 385 -7.51 -0.05 21.94
CA THR A 385 -6.65 0.10 23.13
C THR A 385 -7.06 -0.86 24.25
N ARG A 386 -8.35 -0.99 24.56
CA ARG A 386 -8.87 -1.96 25.55
C ARG A 386 -8.45 -3.39 25.20
N GLN A 387 -8.41 -3.70 23.92
CA GLN A 387 -8.00 -4.99 23.42
C GLN A 387 -6.49 -5.25 23.56
N LYS A 388 -5.64 -4.24 23.37
CA LYS A 388 -4.20 -4.35 23.63
C LYS A 388 -3.90 -4.53 25.13
N LEU A 389 -4.72 -3.92 25.99
CA LEU A 389 -4.61 -4.10 27.44
C LEU A 389 -5.03 -5.50 27.90
N THR A 390 -5.90 -6.20 27.16
CA THR A 390 -6.25 -7.61 27.48
C THR A 390 -5.16 -8.64 27.18
N GLU A 391 -4.07 -8.27 26.47
CA GLU A 391 -2.86 -9.09 26.34
C GLU A 391 -1.91 -8.93 27.54
N CYS A 392 -2.07 -7.87 28.34
CA CYS A 392 -1.34 -7.63 29.58
C CYS A 392 -2.20 -7.99 30.79
N THR A 393 -2.23 -9.28 31.11
CA THR A 393 -2.64 -9.85 32.41
C THR A 393 -4.09 -9.62 32.86
N LEU A 394 -4.61 -10.57 33.64
CA LEU A 394 -5.80 -10.38 34.45
C LEU A 394 -5.68 -9.06 35.24
N CYS A 395 -6.46 -8.05 34.88
CA CYS A 395 -6.80 -6.98 35.81
C CYS A 395 -8.28 -6.66 35.65
N GLU A 396 -9.03 -7.08 36.67
CA GLU A 396 -10.31 -6.48 37.05
C GLU A 396 -10.13 -4.96 37.20
N ASP A 397 -11.20 -4.24 36.83
CA ASP A 397 -11.46 -2.83 37.10
C ASP A 397 -10.52 -1.78 36.49
N LEU A 398 -11.06 -0.92 35.60
CA LEU A 398 -11.17 0.53 35.88
C LEU A 398 -11.84 1.34 34.76
N LEU A 399 -12.57 2.34 35.24
CA LEU A 399 -13.47 3.29 34.60
C LEU A 399 -12.75 4.49 33.94
N ILE A 400 -13.35 4.97 32.84
CA ILE A 400 -13.60 6.36 32.40
C ILE A 400 -12.44 7.39 32.44
N GLY A 401 -12.14 7.99 31.27
CA GLY A 401 -11.50 9.31 31.14
C GLY A 401 -11.64 9.91 29.73
N LYS A 402 -12.26 11.10 29.60
CA LYS A 402 -12.52 11.86 28.34
C LYS A 402 -11.22 12.36 27.66
N PRO A 403 -11.20 12.48 26.31
CA PRO A 403 -10.32 13.42 25.62
C PRO A 403 -11.02 14.49 24.77
N GLN A 404 -10.20 15.48 24.38
CA GLN A 404 -10.50 16.81 23.86
C GLN A 404 -10.88 16.86 22.37
N SER A 405 -11.56 17.96 22.01
CA SER A 405 -12.09 18.32 20.69
C SER A 405 -11.03 18.66 19.64
N ILE A 406 -11.28 18.31 18.37
CA ILE A 406 -10.80 19.08 17.19
C ILE A 406 -11.84 18.93 16.06
N THR A 407 -12.29 20.05 15.52
CA THR A 407 -13.28 20.26 14.47
C THR A 407 -12.78 19.91 13.06
N ALA A 408 -13.73 19.59 12.18
CA ALA A 408 -13.56 19.23 10.77
C ALA A 408 -13.44 20.46 9.84
N LEU A 409 -12.94 20.25 8.63
CA LEU A 409 -13.26 21.06 7.44
C LEU A 409 -14.18 20.24 6.51
N PRO A 410 -15.14 20.88 5.80
CA PRO A 410 -16.18 20.18 5.06
C PRO A 410 -15.75 19.78 3.64
N ALA A 411 -16.51 18.82 3.12
CA ALA A 411 -16.45 18.17 1.80
C ALA A 411 -16.53 19.13 0.61
#